data_AF-A0A660TMI7-F1
#
_entry.id   AF-A0A660TMI7-F1
#
_cell.length_a   1.000
_cell.length_b   1.000
_cell.length_c   1.000
_cell.angle_alpha   90.00
_cell.angle_beta   90.00
_cell.angle_gamma   90.00
#
_symmetry.space_group_name_H-M   'P 1'
#
loop_
_entity.id
_entity.type
_entity.pdbx_description
1 polymer ?
#
loop_
_entity_poly.entity_id
_entity_poly.type
_entity_poly.pdbx_seq_one_letter_code
_entity_poly.pdbx_strand_id
1 'polypeptide(L)' 'MFDSYEWNTIEGKGNAENLTLLSLSTCGFCRSARQYLKDREVAFRYLELDTLPPEEKTELKGEFKPNSAGALLFPPW' A
#
# COMPACT_ATOMS: atom_id res chain seq x y z
N MET A 1 4.18 -12.82 -0.71
CA MET A 1 5.15 -11.71 -0.46
C MET A 1 4.53 -10.64 0.43
N PHE A 2 3.20 -10.53 0.54
CA PHE A 2 2.56 -9.62 1.48
C PHE A 2 1.32 -10.26 2.16
N ASP A 3 1.33 -11.59 2.29
CA ASP A 3 0.20 -12.38 2.80
C ASP A 3 0.04 -12.28 4.33
N SER A 4 1.07 -11.80 5.03
CA SER A 4 1.07 -11.62 6.49
C SER A 4 0.41 -10.32 6.96
N TYR A 5 0.08 -9.40 6.05
CA TYR A 5 -0.44 -8.08 6.40
C TYR A 5 -1.96 -8.05 6.42
N GLU A 6 -2.54 -7.31 7.37
CA GLU A 6 -3.97 -7.04 7.38
C GLU A 6 -4.32 -5.97 6.34
N TRP A 7 -5.13 -6.34 5.35
CA TRP A 7 -5.47 -5.48 4.22
C TRP A 7 -6.78 -4.74 4.43
N ASN A 8 -6.79 -3.45 4.14
CA ASN A 8 -8.03 -2.70 4.03
C ASN A 8 -8.63 -2.93 2.64
N THR A 9 -9.76 -3.63 2.59
CA THR A 9 -10.43 -3.99 1.33
C THR A 9 -11.57 -3.03 1.03
N ILE A 10 -11.60 -2.52 -0.20
CA ILE A 10 -12.68 -1.70 -0.73
C ILE A 10 -13.39 -2.48 -1.83
N GLU A 11 -14.67 -2.72 -1.61
CA GLU A 11 -15.56 -3.37 -2.58
C GLU A 11 -15.85 -2.47 -3.78
N GLY A 12 -16.08 -3.09 -4.94
CA GLY A 12 -16.39 -2.38 -6.18
C GLY A 12 -16.44 -3.32 -7.39
N LYS A 13 -16.28 -2.74 -8.57
CA LYS A 13 -16.14 -3.40 -9.86
C LYS A 13 -14.80 -4.12 -9.92
N GLY A 14 -14.86 -5.44 -10.06
CA GLY A 14 -13.69 -6.31 -10.18
C GLY A 14 -13.44 -7.12 -8.91
N ASN A 15 -12.20 -7.56 -8.73
CA ASN A 15 -11.76 -8.28 -7.54
C ASN A 15 -10.67 -7.44 -6.84
N ALA A 16 -10.84 -7.21 -5.54
CA ALA A 16 -9.96 -6.34 -4.76
C ALA A 16 -8.53 -6.88 -4.57
N GLU A 17 -8.32 -8.19 -4.70
CA GLU A 17 -7.01 -8.83 -4.62
C GLU A 17 -6.14 -8.55 -5.86
N ASN A 18 -6.77 -8.22 -7.00
CA ASN A 18 -6.08 -7.91 -8.25
C ASN A 18 -5.40 -6.54 -8.23
N LEU A 19 -5.86 -5.62 -7.38
CA LEU A 19 -5.31 -4.26 -7.28
C LEU A 19 -4.89 -3.96 -5.85
N THR A 20 -3.57 -3.89 -5.64
CA THR A 20 -2.98 -3.59 -4.33
C THR A 20 -2.36 -2.19 -4.34
N LEU A 21 -2.81 -1.32 -3.43
CA LEU A 21 -2.27 0.03 -3.26
C LEU A 21 -1.47 0.12 -1.96
N LEU A 22 -0.15 0.25 -2.09
CA LEU A 22 0.72 0.60 -0.98
C LEU A 22 0.72 2.12 -0.80
N SER A 23 0.37 2.58 0.40
CA SER A 23 0.12 3.99 0.69
C SER A 23 0.72 4.43 2.01
N LEU A 24 0.76 5.74 2.23
CA LEU A 24 1.11 6.36 3.50
C LEU A 24 -0.08 7.19 3.98
N SER A 25 -0.40 7.11 5.27
CA SER A 25 -1.49 7.90 5.88
C SER A 25 -1.25 9.40 5.71
N THR A 26 0.01 9.82 5.67
CA THR A 26 0.45 11.22 5.56
C THR A 26 0.64 11.71 4.13
N CYS A 27 0.59 10.84 3.11
CA CYS A 27 0.82 11.22 1.72
C CYS A 27 -0.46 11.73 1.04
N GLY A 28 -0.44 13.01 0.61
CA GLY A 28 -1.55 13.61 -0.14
C GLY A 28 -1.85 12.91 -1.47
N PHE A 29 -0.83 12.47 -2.20
CA PHE A 29 -1.01 11.75 -3.46
C PHE A 29 -1.64 10.37 -3.26
N CYS A 30 -1.27 9.66 -2.19
CA CYS A 30 -1.90 8.38 -1.86
C CYS A 30 -3.39 8.54 -1.57
N ARG A 31 -3.78 9.60 -0.85
CA ARG A 31 -5.19 9.93 -0.61
C ARG A 31 -5.92 10.21 -1.91
N SER A 32 -5.34 11.02 -2.80
CA SER A 32 -5.92 11.30 -4.12
C SER A 32 -6.05 10.05 -4.98
N ALA A 33 -5.06 9.14 -4.96
CA ALA A 33 -5.14 7.87 -5.68
C ALA A 33 -6.24 6.96 -5.14
N ARG A 34 -6.38 6.86 -3.80
CA ARG A 34 -7.50 6.13 -3.16
C ARG A 34 -8.84 6.71 -3.56
N GLN A 35 -8.99 8.03 -3.51
CA GLN A 35 -10.23 8.70 -3.90
C GLN A 35 -10.56 8.45 -5.37
N TYR A 36 -9.57 8.56 -6.26
CA TYR A 36 -9.72 8.29 -7.68
C TYR A 36 -10.25 6.88 -7.99
N LEU A 37 -9.78 5.87 -7.26
CA LEU A 37 -10.23 4.48 -7.38
C LEU A 37 -11.65 4.31 -6.81
N LYS A 38 -11.93 4.91 -5.65
CA LYS A 38 -13.26 4.90 -5.02
C LYS A 38 -14.33 5.57 -5.89
N ASP A 39 -14.01 6.71 -6.50
CA ASP A 39 -14.92 7.45 -7.38
C ASP A 39 -15.33 6.65 -8.63
N ARG A 40 -14.50 5.69 -9.03
CA ARG A 40 -14.77 4.77 -10.15
C ARG A 40 -15.40 3.46 -9.71
N GLU A 41 -15.63 3.32 -8.40
CA GLU A 41 -16.10 2.09 -7.77
C GLU A 41 -15.20 0.91 -8.14
N VAL A 42 -13.88 1.07 -8.19
CA VAL A 42 -12.96 -0.04 -8.49
C VAL A 42 -12.76 -0.84 -7.20
N ALA A 43 -12.81 -2.17 -7.29
CA ALA A 43 -12.44 -3.03 -6.17
C ALA A 43 -10.91 -3.02 -5.99
N PHE A 44 -10.42 -2.70 -4.79
CA PHE A 44 -8.99 -2.71 -4.48
C PHE A 44 -8.73 -2.91 -2.99
N ARG A 45 -7.54 -3.41 -2.67
CA ARG A 45 -7.03 -3.42 -1.29
C ARG A 45 -5.90 -2.44 -1.11
N TYR A 46 -5.78 -1.87 0.08
CA TYR A 46 -4.67 -0.97 0.40
C TYR A 46 -4.08 -1.22 1.78
N LEU A 47 -2.82 -0.82 1.93
CA LEU A 47 -2.09 -0.87 3.19
C LEU A 47 -1.42 0.48 3.43
N GLU A 48 -1.45 0.94 4.68
CA GLU A 48 -0.77 2.16 5.12
C GLU A 48 0.53 1.78 5.82
N LEU A 49 1.66 1.86 5.11
CA LEU A 49 2.96 1.32 5.56
C LEU A 49 3.48 2.02 6.83
N ASP A 50 3.10 3.28 7.05
CA ASP A 50 3.49 4.05 8.23
C ASP A 50 2.72 3.65 9.50
N THR A 51 1.57 2.97 9.35
CA THR A 51 0.77 2.47 10.48
C THR A 51 1.22 1.10 10.99
N LEU A 52 2.06 0.41 10.23
CA LEU A 52 2.58 -0.92 10.58
C LEU A 52 3.47 -0.88 11.83
N PRO A 53 3.53 -1.98 12.60
CA PRO A 53 4.41 -2.08 13.76
C PRO A 53 5.90 -2.06 13.33
N PRO A 54 6.82 -1.68 14.25
CA PRO A 54 8.24 -1.51 13.94
C PRO A 54 8.93 -2.77 13.38
N GLU A 55 8.50 -3.95 13.83
CA GLU A 55 8.99 -5.25 13.35
C GLU A 55 8.69 -5.46 11.86
N GLU A 56 7.44 -5.24 11.46
CA GLU A 56 6.97 -5.34 10.08
C GLU A 56 7.61 -4.29 9.16
N LYS A 57 7.83 -3.08 9.67
CA LYS A 57 8.56 -2.02 8.93
C LYS A 57 10.00 -2.40 8.62
N THR A 58 10.64 -3.16 9.51
CA THR A 58 12.01 -3.63 9.32
C THR A 58 12.08 -4.72 8.25
N GLU A 59 11.11 -5.64 8.26
CA GLU A 59 10.98 -6.70 7.26
C GLU A 59 10.69 -6.13 5.86
N LEU A 60 9.74 -5.21 5.74
CA LEU A 60 9.43 -4.48 4.50
C LEU A 60 10.64 -3.77 3.89
N LYS A 61 11.47 -3.12 4.72
CA LYS A 61 12.72 -2.48 4.26
C LYS A 61 13.72 -3.50 3.70
N GLY A 62 13.73 -4.72 4.23
CA GLY A 62 14.53 -5.83 3.73
C GLY A 62 14.02 -6.36 2.39
N GLU A 63 12.72 -6.52 2.24
CA GLU A 63 12.11 -7.07 1.01
C GLU A 63 12.19 -6.13 -0.20
N PHE A 64 12.18 -4.81 0.02
CA PHE A 64 12.21 -3.81 -1.07
C PHE A 64 13.61 -3.51 -1.65
N LYS A 65 14.70 -4.00 -1.04
CA LYS A 65 16.06 -3.93 -1.63
C LYS A 65 16.44 -5.34 -2.09
N PRO A 66 16.27 -5.74 -3.37
CA PRO A 66 17.20 -5.32 -4.44
C PRO A 66 16.62 -5.31 -5.88
N ASN A 67 15.30 -5.43 -6.09
CA ASN A 67 14.72 -5.70 -7.42
C ASN A 67 13.74 -4.63 -7.95
N SER A 68 13.48 -3.54 -7.22
CA SER A 68 12.66 -2.44 -7.73
C SER A 68 13.55 -1.36 -8.35
N ALA A 69 13.44 -1.16 -9.66
CA ALA A 69 14.08 -0.07 -10.40
C ALA A 69 13.65 1.36 -9.93
N GLY A 70 12.79 1.45 -8.92
CA GLY A 70 12.54 2.66 -8.14
C GLY A 70 13.03 2.44 -6.71
N ALA A 71 13.92 3.31 -6.25
CA ALA A 71 14.24 3.40 -4.83
C ALA A 71 12.95 3.71 -4.06
N LEU A 72 12.71 3.02 -2.94
CA LEU A 72 11.70 3.44 -1.98
C LEU A 72 12.02 4.88 -1.54
N LEU A 73 11.23 5.84 -2.02
CA LEU A 73 11.30 7.25 -1.60
C LEU A 73 10.65 7.48 -0.23
N PHE A 74 10.50 6.43 0.59
CA PHE A 74 9.95 6.54 1.92
C PHE A 74 10.97 7.18 2.86
N PRO A 75 10.63 8.25 3.60
CA PRO A 75 11.59 8.96 4.43
C PRO A 75 12.11 8.07 5.57
N PRO A 76 13.43 8.06 5.82
CA PRO A 76 14.02 7.36 6.94
C PRO A 76 13.76 8.17 8.22
N TRP A 77 12.84 7.69 9.06
CA TRP A 77 12.80 8.03 10.48
C TRP A 77 12.89 6.73 11.27
#